data_AF-A0A6B3HVV9-F1
#
_entry.id   AF-A0A6B3HVV9-F1
#
_cell.length_a   1.000
_cell.length_b   1.000
_cell.length_c   1.000
_cell.angle_alpha   90.00
_cell.angle_beta   90.00
_cell.angle_gamma   90.00
#
_symmetry.space_group_name_H-M   'P 1'
#
loop_
_entity.id
_entity.type
_entity.pdbx_description
1 polymer ?
#
loop_
_entity_poly.entity_id
_entity_poly.type
_entity_poly.pdbx_seq_one_letter_code
_entity_poly.pdbx_strand_id
1 'polypeptide(L)' 'MSGRTQLMWDDAVTGYDFGESHPMDPVRLALTMGLVRAFGLDGAV' A
#
# COMPACT_ATOMS: atom_id res chain seq x y z
N MET A 1 3.80 -15.98 18.85
CA MET A 1 5.11 -15.35 18.58
C MET A 1 4.85 -14.13 17.70
N SER A 2 5.34 -12.94 18.05
CA SER A 2 5.46 -11.86 17.06
C SER A 2 6.87 -11.93 16.45
N GLY A 3 6.96 -11.89 15.12
CA GLY A 3 8.22 -11.75 14.38
C GLY A 3 8.48 -10.28 14.08
N ARG A 4 9.71 -9.96 13.67
CA ARG A 4 10.01 -8.65 13.09
C ARG A 4 9.44 -8.57 11.68
N THR A 5 8.84 -7.43 11.34
CA THR A 5 8.26 -7.13 10.02
C THR A 5 8.80 -5.79 9.53
N GLN A 6 8.95 -5.64 8.22
CA GLN A 6 9.28 -4.38 7.56
C GLN A 6 8.19 -4.02 6.55
N LEU A 7 7.87 -2.73 6.43
CA LEU A 7 6.94 -2.19 5.45
C LEU A 7 7.72 -1.49 4.35
N MET A 8 7.62 -2.01 3.12
CA MET A 8 8.18 -1.38 1.93
C MET A 8 7.08 -0.57 1.25
N TRP A 9 7.27 0.75 1.17
CA TRP A 9 6.27 1.63 0.61
C TRP A 9 6.91 2.81 -0.14
N ASP A 10 6.32 3.14 -1.28
CA ASP A 10 6.59 4.34 -2.07
C ASP A 10 5.25 4.79 -2.66
N ASP A 11 4.83 6.04 -2.41
CA ASP A 11 3.57 6.56 -2.94
C ASP A 11 3.56 6.59 -4.49
N ALA A 12 4.72 6.62 -5.15
CA ALA A 12 4.82 6.64 -6.61
C ALA A 12 4.18 5.41 -7.28
N VAL A 13 4.11 4.27 -6.59
CA VAL A 13 3.54 3.03 -7.14
C VAL A 13 2.03 3.13 -7.39
N THR A 14 1.34 4.10 -6.76
CA THR A 14 -0.08 4.33 -6.99
C THR A 14 -0.36 5.10 -8.28
N GLY A 15 0.67 5.71 -8.89
CA GLY A 15 0.55 6.51 -10.11
C GLY A 15 0.66 5.70 -11.40
N TYR A 16 0.79 4.37 -11.33
CA TYR A 16 1.00 3.55 -12.52
C TYR A 16 -0.28 3.41 -13.34
N ASP A 17 -0.31 3.97 -14.55
CA ASP A 17 -1.43 3.78 -15.46
C ASP A 17 -1.26 2.48 -16.27
N PHE A 18 -2.11 1.49 -16.01
CA PHE A 18 -2.15 0.23 -16.77
C PHE A 18 -3.03 0.30 -18.03
N GLY A 19 -3.76 1.41 -18.23
CA GLY A 19 -4.71 1.59 -19.31
C GLY A 19 -6.15 1.18 -18.95
N GLU A 20 -7.11 1.80 -19.62
CA GLU A 20 -8.54 1.77 -19.31
C GLU A 20 -9.18 0.36 -19.27
N SER A 21 -8.69 -0.58 -20.07
CA SER A 21 -9.23 -1.96 -20.15
C SER A 21 -8.44 -2.96 -19.31
N HIS A 22 -7.41 -2.52 -18.59
CA HIS A 22 -6.55 -3.42 -17.85
C HIS A 22 -7.19 -3.76 -16.48
N PRO A 23 -7.25 -5.04 -16.08
CA PRO A 23 -7.94 -5.46 -14.85
C PRO A 23 -7.21 -5.05 -13.55
N MET A 24 -6.00 -4.50 -13.66
CA MET A 24 -5.19 -4.07 -12.53
C MET A 24 -5.22 -2.56 -12.39
N ASP A 25 -5.78 -2.08 -11.27
CA ASP A 25 -5.80 -0.68 -10.87
C ASP A 25 -4.92 -0.49 -9.61
N PRO A 26 -3.92 0.40 -9.60
CA PRO A 26 -3.09 0.68 -8.43
C PRO A 26 -3.84 1.30 -7.24
N VAL A 27 -5.09 1.75 -7.41
CA VAL A 27 -5.93 2.28 -6.32
C VAL A 27 -5.99 1.31 -5.13
N ARG A 28 -5.91 0.00 -5.37
CA ARG A 28 -5.85 -1.03 -4.33
C ARG A 28 -4.70 -0.83 -3.35
N LEU A 29 -3.56 -0.30 -3.81
CA LEU A 29 -2.38 -0.04 -2.99
C LEU A 29 -2.63 1.17 -2.09
N ALA A 30 -3.18 2.25 -2.66
CA ALA A 30 -3.57 3.44 -1.92
C ALA A 30 -4.61 3.13 -0.83
N LEU A 31 -5.64 2.33 -1.17
CA LEU A 31 -6.66 1.87 -0.23
C LEU A 31 -6.06 1.03 0.90
N THR A 32 -5.16 0.11 0.58
CA THR A 32 -4.49 -0.73 1.58
C THR A 32 -3.64 0.11 2.53
N MET A 33 -2.84 1.04 2.02
CA MET A 33 -2.02 1.92 2.85
C MET A 33 -2.82 2.91 3.67
N GLY A 34 -3.99 3.35 3.16
CA GLY A 34 -4.97 4.10 3.93
C GLY A 34 -5.41 3.34 5.18
N LEU A 35 -5.69 2.04 5.06
CA LEU A 35 -6.03 1.19 6.20
C LEU A 35 -4.84 1.00 7.16
N VAL A 36 -3.64 0.72 6.64
CA VAL A 36 -2.42 0.60 7.44
C VAL A 36 -2.22 1.84 8.33
N ARG A 37 -2.31 3.04 7.73
CA ARG A 37 -2.19 4.33 8.44
C ARG A 37 -3.33 4.54 9.43
N ALA A 38 -4.57 4.21 9.05
CA ALA A 38 -5.74 4.35 9.94
C ALA A 38 -5.65 3.48 11.20
N PHE A 39 -4.98 2.32 11.11
CA PHE A 39 -4.71 1.45 12.25
C PHE A 39 -3.36 1.72 12.93
N GLY A 40 -2.59 2.72 12.49
CA GLY A 40 -1.28 3.07 13.05
C GLY A 40 -0.22 1.98 12.89
N LEU A 41 -0.32 1.17 11.83
CA LEU A 41 0.56 0.01 11.61
C LEU A 41 1.86 0.36 10.86
N ASP A 42 2.03 1.61 10.45
CA ASP A 42 3.21 2.15 9.78
C ASP A 42 4.25 2.74 10.75
N GLY A 43 3.92 2.81 12.05
CA GLY A 43 4.87 3.22 13.09
C GLY A 43 5.97 2.17 13.30
N ALA A 44 7.23 2.59 13.31
CA ALA A 44 8.33 1.74 13.77
C ALA A 44 8.17 1.48 15.28
N VAL A 45 8.18 0.20 15.67
CA VAL A 45 8.19 -0.27 17.07
C VAL A 45 9.63 -0.41 17.56
#